data_AF-A0A4Y4K604-F1
#
_entry.id   AF-A0A4Y4K604-F1
#
_cell.length_a   1.000
_cell.length_b   1.000
_cell.length_c   1.000
_cell.angle_alpha   90.00
_cell.angle_beta   90.00
_cell.angle_gamma   90.00
#
_symmetry.space_group_name_H-M   'P 1'
#
loop_
_entity.id
_entity.type
_entity.pdbx_description
1 polymer ?
#
loop_
_entity_poly.entity_id
_entity_poly.type
_entity_poly.pdbx_seq_one_letter_code
_entity_poly.pdbx_strand_id
1 'polypeptide(L)'
;MAPVTHAPDPQEPVTPRSPDVGTFVDVVQHEGLSPAQEDRRSRDAVGHRATTVEQGRFCLARCTCGWRGPARRARSLARTDALGHEGGA
;
A
#
# COMPACT_ATOMS: atom_id res chain seq x y z
N MET A 1 9.55 78.87 22.41
CA MET A 1 8.50 78.28 21.54
C MET A 1 9.24 77.65 20.38
N ALA A 2 9.48 76.33 20.43
CA ALA A 2 10.15 75.58 19.37
C ALA A 2 9.10 74.72 18.63
N PRO A 3 9.23 74.53 17.30
CA PRO A 3 8.22 73.82 16.53
C PRO A 3 8.28 72.31 16.79
N VAL A 4 7.11 71.71 17.02
CA VAL A 4 6.93 70.27 17.10
C VAL A 4 6.99 69.66 15.70
N THR A 5 8.09 68.99 15.38
CA THR A 5 8.20 68.16 14.18
C THR A 5 7.41 66.87 14.41
N HIS A 6 6.31 66.69 13.67
CA HIS A 6 5.52 65.46 13.68
C HIS A 6 6.20 64.45 12.73
N ALA A 7 6.75 63.37 13.28
CA ALA A 7 7.24 62.24 12.49
C ALA A 7 6.05 61.37 12.04
N PRO A 8 6.03 60.87 10.79
CA PRO A 8 4.99 59.93 10.37
C PRO A 8 5.19 58.55 11.04
N ASP A 9 4.06 57.98 11.46
CA ASP A 9 3.90 56.67 12.09
C ASP A 9 4.39 55.52 11.18
N PRO A 10 5.28 54.62 11.62
CA PRO A 10 5.61 53.42 10.88
C PRO A 10 4.47 52.40 11.02
N GLN A 11 3.65 52.35 9.98
CA GLN A 11 2.60 51.35 9.74
C GLN A 11 2.99 49.96 10.25
N GLU A 12 2.21 49.42 11.19
CA GLU A 12 2.43 48.10 11.77
C GLU A 12 2.37 47.00 10.69
N PRO A 13 3.22 45.95 10.78
CA PRO A 13 3.18 44.85 9.85
C PRO A 13 1.88 44.07 10.02
N VAL A 14 1.04 44.12 8.98
CA VAL A 14 -0.08 43.19 8.79
C VAL A 14 0.43 41.75 8.96
N THR A 15 -0.01 41.11 10.03
CA THR A 15 0.19 39.67 10.24
C THR A 15 -0.67 38.91 9.23
N PRO A 16 -0.09 38.06 8.36
CA PRO A 16 -0.90 37.15 7.57
C PRO A 16 -1.51 36.12 8.52
N ARG A 17 -2.81 36.28 8.74
CA ARG A 17 -3.67 35.29 9.39
C ARG A 17 -4.03 34.23 8.35
N SER A 18 -3.44 33.04 8.44
CA SER A 18 -4.06 31.82 7.96
C SER A 18 -3.50 30.57 8.68
N PRO A 19 -4.38 29.61 9.03
CA PRO A 19 -4.05 28.46 9.85
C PRO A 19 -3.21 27.44 9.09
N ASP A 20 -2.12 27.02 9.71
CA ASP A 20 -1.39 25.80 9.39
C ASP A 20 -2.22 24.60 9.88
N VAL A 21 -3.00 24.00 8.98
CA VAL A 21 -3.31 22.56 9.03
C VAL A 21 -3.77 22.13 7.65
N GLY A 22 -2.79 21.83 6.79
CA GLY A 22 -3.05 20.97 5.65
C GLY A 22 -3.37 19.58 6.21
N THR A 23 -4.66 19.28 6.42
CA THR A 23 -5.09 17.87 6.51
C THR A 23 -4.74 17.23 5.18
N PHE A 24 -3.61 16.51 5.14
CA PHE A 24 -3.30 15.61 4.04
C PHE A 24 -4.31 14.47 4.09
N VAL A 25 -5.43 14.65 3.41
CA VAL A 25 -6.25 13.52 2.97
C VAL A 25 -5.50 12.88 1.81
N ASP A 26 -5.07 11.64 1.99
CA ASP A 26 -4.59 10.79 0.91
C ASP A 26 -5.74 10.61 -0.07
N VAL A 27 -5.78 11.45 -1.11
CA VAL A 27 -6.68 11.28 -2.24
C VAL A 27 -6.18 10.06 -2.99
N VAL A 28 -6.70 8.88 -2.64
CA VAL A 28 -6.61 7.72 -3.52
C VAL A 28 -7.35 8.12 -4.81
N GLN A 29 -6.57 8.44 -5.84
CA GLN A 29 -7.07 8.65 -7.20
C GLN A 29 -7.73 7.35 -7.66
N HIS A 30 -9.03 7.20 -7.42
CA HIS A 30 -9.82 6.10 -7.95
C HIS A 30 -10.43 6.50 -9.29
N GLU A 31 -9.57 6.83 -10.26
CA GLU A 31 -9.96 6.98 -11.65
C GLU A 31 -9.60 5.67 -12.37
N GLY A 32 -10.53 4.70 -12.33
CA GLY A 32 -10.62 3.67 -13.38
C GLY A 32 -9.80 2.38 -13.23
N LEU A 33 -9.70 1.79 -12.03
CA LEU A 33 -9.24 0.40 -11.93
C LEU A 33 -10.39 -0.51 -12.39
N SER A 34 -10.18 -1.20 -13.50
CA SER A 34 -11.07 -2.29 -13.91
C SER A 34 -11.22 -3.26 -12.72
N PRO A 35 -12.41 -3.84 -12.42
CA PRO A 35 -12.61 -4.70 -11.24
C PRO A 35 -11.63 -5.90 -11.17
N ALA A 36 -11.04 -6.29 -12.31
CA ALA A 36 -9.97 -7.28 -12.37
C ALA A 36 -8.63 -6.85 -11.73
N GLN A 37 -8.33 -5.55 -11.67
CA GLN A 37 -7.11 -5.00 -11.08
C GLN A 37 -7.24 -4.86 -9.56
N GLU A 38 -8.41 -4.50 -9.06
CA GLU A 38 -8.69 -4.44 -7.63
C GLU A 38 -8.72 -5.84 -7.00
N ASP A 39 -9.27 -6.86 -7.69
CA ASP A 39 -9.16 -8.26 -7.27
C ASP A 39 -7.69 -8.71 -7.18
N ARG A 40 -6.85 -8.34 -8.15
CA ARG A 40 -5.43 -8.68 -8.11
C ARG A 40 -4.73 -8.00 -6.94
N ARG A 41 -4.89 -6.69 -6.79
CA ARG A 41 -4.27 -5.92 -5.69
C ARG A 41 -4.80 -6.34 -4.33
N SER A 42 -6.07 -6.72 -4.25
CA SER A 42 -6.67 -7.33 -3.05
C SER A 42 -6.12 -8.71 -2.77
N ARG A 43 -5.76 -9.52 -3.77
CA ARG A 43 -5.07 -10.81 -3.57
C ARG A 43 -3.61 -10.65 -3.14
N ASP A 44 -2.98 -9.54 -3.49
CA ASP A 44 -1.64 -9.20 -2.99
C ASP A 44 -1.72 -8.63 -1.56
N ALA A 45 -2.79 -7.88 -1.24
CA ALA A 45 -3.03 -7.32 0.10
C ALA A 45 -3.59 -8.35 1.10
N VAL A 46 -4.44 -9.27 0.64
CA VAL A 46 -4.89 -10.47 1.38
C VAL A 46 -3.79 -11.50 1.19
N GLY A 47 -2.83 -11.53 2.11
CA GLY A 47 -1.60 -12.33 2.03
C GLY A 47 -1.75 -13.70 1.37
N HIS A 48 -0.70 -14.10 0.64
CA HIS A 48 -0.68 -15.33 -0.13
C HIS A 48 -1.07 -16.55 0.71
N ARG A 49 -2.13 -17.25 0.32
CA ARG A 49 -2.55 -18.52 0.93
C ARG A 49 -2.31 -19.67 -0.02
N ALA A 50 -1.35 -20.51 0.30
CA ALA A 50 -0.94 -21.65 -0.52
C ALA A 50 -1.38 -22.98 0.10
N THR A 51 -1.90 -23.87 -0.75
CA THR A 51 -2.34 -25.21 -0.37
C THR A 51 -1.65 -26.25 -1.23
N THR A 52 -1.45 -27.45 -0.71
CA THR A 52 -0.91 -28.56 -1.51
C THR A 52 -2.05 -29.35 -2.15
N VAL A 53 -1.88 -29.72 -3.42
CA VAL A 53 -2.78 -30.59 -4.17
C VAL A 53 -2.03 -31.80 -4.69
N GLU A 54 -2.67 -32.96 -4.61
CA GLU A 54 -2.14 -34.23 -5.12
C GLU A 54 -2.64 -34.43 -6.55
N GLN A 55 -1.73 -34.65 -7.49
CA GLN A 55 -2.02 -34.96 -8.88
C GLN A 55 -1.30 -36.26 -9.26
N GLY A 56 -2.00 -37.39 -9.08
CA GLY A 56 -1.46 -38.73 -9.28
C GLY A 56 -0.32 -39.02 -8.30
N ARG A 57 0.90 -39.25 -8.82
CA ARG A 57 2.11 -39.51 -8.00
C ARG A 57 2.86 -38.25 -7.54
N PHE A 58 2.31 -37.07 -7.82
CA PHE A 58 2.93 -35.79 -7.53
C PHE A 58 2.08 -34.96 -6.59
N CYS A 59 2.73 -34.18 -5.73
CA CYS A 59 2.16 -33.17 -4.86
C CYS A 59 2.72 -31.83 -5.32
N LEU A 60 1.85 -30.84 -5.57
CA LEU A 60 2.26 -29.48 -5.94
C LEU A 60 1.58 -28.46 -5.05
N ALA A 61 2.23 -27.32 -4.84
CA ALA A 61 1.64 -26.18 -4.16
C ALA A 61 0.79 -25.36 -5.15
N ARG A 62 -0.34 -24.81 -4.70
CA ARG A 62 -1.13 -23.80 -5.42
C ARG A 62 -1.50 -22.67 -4.47
N CYS A 63 -1.36 -21.44 -4.91
CA CYS A 63 -1.81 -20.27 -4.16
C CYS A 63 -3.11 -19.72 -4.75
N THR A 64 -3.92 -19.11 -3.89
CA THR A 64 -5.12 -18.35 -4.30
C THR A 64 -4.80 -17.15 -5.19
N CYS A 65 -3.55 -16.65 -5.20
CA CYS A 65 -3.09 -15.63 -6.15
C CYS A 65 -2.94 -16.15 -7.59
N GLY A 66 -2.95 -17.48 -7.80
CA GLY A 66 -2.77 -18.13 -9.10
C GLY A 66 -1.40 -18.79 -9.29
N TRP A 67 -0.45 -18.58 -8.36
CA TRP A 67 0.85 -19.24 -8.39
C TRP A 67 0.73 -20.76 -8.19
N ARG A 68 1.64 -21.50 -8.84
CA ARG A 68 1.74 -22.96 -8.76
C ARG A 68 3.20 -23.34 -8.55
N GLY A 69 3.45 -24.08 -7.47
CA GLY A 69 4.77 -24.61 -7.16
C GLY A 69 5.14 -25.81 -8.03
N PRO A 70 6.40 -26.25 -7.97
CA PRO A 70 6.91 -27.38 -8.74
C PRO A 70 6.22 -28.70 -8.36
N ALA A 71 6.18 -29.65 -9.29
CA ALA A 71 5.72 -31.02 -9.02
C ALA A 71 6.74 -31.76 -8.13
N ARG A 72 6.37 -32.03 -6.87
CA ARG A 72 7.18 -32.79 -5.91
C ARG A 72 6.61 -34.19 -5.74
N ARG A 73 7.43 -35.19 -5.38
CA ARG A 73 6.92 -36.52 -4.96
C ARG A 73 6.64 -36.58 -3.46
N ALA A 74 7.37 -35.78 -2.68
CA ALA A 74 7.20 -35.71 -1.24
C ALA A 74 6.19 -34.60 -0.88
N ARG A 75 5.13 -34.97 -0.16
CA ARG A 75 4.12 -34.01 0.32
C ARG A 75 4.69 -32.97 1.27
N SER A 76 5.68 -33.34 2.08
CA SER A 76 6.40 -32.41 2.97
C SER A 76 7.12 -31.32 2.17
N LEU A 77 7.81 -31.70 1.09
CA LEU A 77 8.51 -30.75 0.23
C LEU A 77 7.53 -29.81 -0.50
N ALA A 78 6.40 -30.33 -0.99
CA ALA A 78 5.35 -29.50 -1.56
C ALA A 78 4.76 -28.52 -0.52
N ARG A 79 4.68 -28.92 0.75
CA ARG A 79 4.22 -28.05 1.83
C ARG A 79 5.24 -26.95 2.13
N THR A 80 6.52 -27.27 2.15
CA THR A 80 7.58 -26.25 2.31
C THR A 80 7.54 -25.24 1.16
N ASP A 81 7.32 -25.69 -0.07
CA ASP A 81 7.16 -24.83 -1.24
C ASP A 81 5.95 -23.89 -1.09
N ALA A 82 4.82 -24.40 -0.59
CA ALA A 82 3.65 -23.59 -0.26
C ALA A 82 3.97 -22.53 0.81
N LEU A 83 4.53 -22.94 1.95
CA LEU A 83 4.87 -22.03 3.07
C LEU A 83 5.87 -20.95 2.66
N GLY A 84 6.86 -21.29 1.82
CA GLY A 84 7.82 -20.33 1.29
C GLY A 84 7.15 -19.25 0.44
N HIS A 85 6.11 -19.62 -0.32
CA HIS A 85 5.32 -18.66 -1.09
C HIS A 85 4.39 -17.82 -0.20
N GLU A 86 3.79 -18.41 0.85
CA GLU A 86 2.97 -17.66 1.83
C GLU A 86 3.78 -16.58 2.56
N GLY A 87 5.07 -16.86 2.82
CA GLY A 87 5.98 -15.95 3.53
C GLY A 87 6.59 -14.83 2.66
N GLY A 88 6.29 -14.77 1.36
CA GLY A 88 6.90 -13.82 0.43
C GLY A 88 8.35 -14.19 0.10
N ALA A 89 8.52 -15.12 -0.84
CA ALA A 89 9.82 -15.44 -1.42
C ALA A 89 10.32 -14.33 -2.35
#